data_AF-A0A925BSD2-F1
#
_entry.id   AF-A0A925BSD2-F1
#
_cell.length_a   1.000
_cell.length_b   1.000
_cell.length_c   1.000
_cell.angle_alpha   90.00
_cell.angle_beta   90.00
_cell.angle_gamma   90.00
#
_symmetry.space_group_name_H-M   'P 1'
#
loop_
_entity.id
_entity.type
_entity.pdbx_description
1 polymer ?
#
loop_
_entity_poly.entity_id
_entity_poly.type
_entity_poly.pdbx_seq_one_letter_code
_entity_poly.pdbx_strand_id
1 'polypeptide(L)' 'MGLPAEVTDKLLDGSEQVFLAAFQNSQNDGLSKDAAMSVAWNSVKQGFERGQDGSWHRKQKPDDKTISSGVESSAN' A
#
# COMPACT_ATOMS: atom_id res chain seq x y z
N MET A 1 -5.88 -9.93 17.54
CA MET A 1 -5.73 -8.46 17.47
C MET A 1 -5.70 -8.09 15.99
N GLY A 2 -6.87 -7.79 15.40
CA GLY A 2 -6.96 -7.34 14.01
C GLY A 2 -6.79 -5.82 13.92
N LEU A 3 -6.43 -5.32 12.75
CA LEU A 3 -6.44 -3.89 12.50
C LEU A 3 -7.86 -3.33 12.67
N PRO A 4 -8.01 -2.05 13.07
CA PRO A 4 -9.29 -1.39 13.03
C PRO A 4 -9.85 -1.49 11.61
N ALA A 5 -11.12 -1.85 11.46
CA ALA A 5 -11.77 -1.99 10.16
C ALA A 5 -11.60 -0.73 9.27
N GLU A 6 -11.47 0.44 9.90
CA GLU A 6 -11.23 1.72 9.25
C GLU A 6 -9.88 1.83 8.51
N VAL A 7 -8.89 1.03 8.92
CA VAL A 7 -7.57 0.96 8.27
C VAL A 7 -7.64 0.04 7.06
N THR A 8 -8.31 -1.11 7.18
CA THR A 8 -8.50 -2.08 6.08
C THR A 8 -9.41 -1.54 4.98
N ASP A 9 -10.42 -0.74 5.31
CA ASP A 9 -11.34 -0.16 4.33
C ASP A 9 -10.66 0.86 3.39
N LYS A 10 -9.62 1.55 3.90
CA LYS A 10 -8.86 2.56 3.14
C LYS A 10 -7.66 1.98 2.39
N LEU A 11 -7.20 0.79 2.77
CA LEU A 11 -5.99 0.15 2.24
C LEU A 11 -6.35 -0.80 1.09
N LEU A 12 -6.51 -0.24 -0.11
CA LEU A 12 -6.65 -1.02 -1.33
C LEU A 12 -5.27 -1.48 -1.85
N ASP A 13 -5.26 -2.50 -2.72
CA ASP A 13 -4.06 -2.90 -3.49
C ASP A 13 -2.88 -3.50 -2.70
N GLY A 14 -3.17 -4.27 -1.63
CA GLY A 14 -2.13 -4.98 -0.86
C GLY A 14 -1.32 -4.09 0.10
N SER A 15 -1.70 -2.82 0.24
CA SER A 15 -1.13 -1.89 1.22
C SER A 15 -1.34 -2.33 2.67
N GLU A 16 -2.40 -3.11 2.94
CA GLU A 16 -2.65 -3.75 4.24
C GLU A 16 -1.50 -4.68 4.65
N GLN A 17 -0.95 -5.47 3.74
CA GLN A 17 0.13 -6.41 4.06
C GLN A 17 1.40 -5.68 4.47
N VAL A 18 1.71 -4.57 3.80
CA VAL A 18 2.85 -3.70 4.15
C VAL A 18 2.63 -3.05 5.51
N PHE A 19 1.42 -2.54 5.75
CA PHE A 19 1.06 -1.97 7.04
C PHE A 19 1.19 -2.99 8.17
N LEU A 20 0.59 -4.18 7.99
CA LEU A 20 0.55 -5.23 9.00
C LEU A 20 1.97 -5.74 9.33
N ALA A 21 2.80 -5.98 8.31
CA ALA A 21 4.17 -6.42 8.50
C ALA A 21 4.99 -5.39 9.28
N ALA A 22 4.92 -4.11 8.89
CA ALA A 22 5.63 -3.04 9.58
C ALA A 22 5.11 -2.84 11.02
N PHE A 23 3.80 -2.93 11.23
CA PHE A 23 3.19 -2.81 12.55
C PHE A 23 3.59 -3.96 13.47
N GLN A 24 3.52 -5.21 13.00
CA GLN A 24 3.92 -6.38 13.76
C GLN A 24 5.41 -6.37 14.07
N ASN A 25 6.26 -6.03 13.10
CA ASN A 25 7.70 -5.91 13.33
C ASN A 25 7.98 -4.86 14.40
N SER A 26 7.35 -3.70 14.29
CA SER A 26 7.49 -2.62 15.27
C SER A 26 7.03 -3.03 16.67
N GLN A 27 5.90 -3.73 16.78
CA GLN A 27 5.42 -4.25 18.07
C GLN A 27 6.40 -5.29 18.66
N ASN A 28 7.00 -6.12 17.81
CA ASN A 28 8.01 -7.11 18.21
C ASN A 28 9.32 -6.43 18.65
N ASP A 29 9.67 -5.30 18.04
CA ASP A 29 10.76 -4.42 18.44
C ASP A 29 10.49 -3.69 19.78
N GLY A 30 9.31 -3.90 20.39
CA GLY A 30 8.92 -3.29 21.66
C GLY A 30 8.35 -1.87 21.53
N LEU A 31 8.01 -1.42 20.31
CA LEU A 31 7.38 -0.12 20.11
C LEU A 31 5.95 -0.11 20.65
N SER A 32 5.61 1.00 21.30
CA SER A 32 4.24 1.30 21.71
C SER A 32 3.31 1.32 20.49
N LYS A 33 2.03 0.98 20.69
CA LYS A 33 1.05 0.91 19.60
C LYS A 33 1.04 2.14 18.70
N ASP A 34 1.07 3.34 19.28
CA ASP A 34 1.14 4.61 18.52
C ASP A 34 2.42 4.73 17.66
N ALA A 35 3.57 4.35 18.21
CA ALA A 35 4.83 4.39 17.49
C ALA A 35 4.86 3.35 16.37
N ALA A 36 4.40 2.12 16.64
CA ALA A 36 4.23 1.07 15.63
C ALA A 36 3.26 1.49 14.52
N MET A 37 2.18 2.18 14.87
CA MET A 37 1.21 2.73 13.90
C MET A 37 1.86 3.78 13.01
N SER A 38 2.67 4.67 13.59
CA SER A 38 3.41 5.71 12.85
C SER A 38 4.40 5.09 11.86
N VAL A 39 5.16 4.07 12.28
CA VAL A 39 6.11 3.33 11.41
C VAL A 39 5.37 2.64 10.27
N ALA A 40 4.30 1.90 10.58
CA ALA A 40 3.50 1.22 9.57
C ALA A 40 2.90 2.19 8.53
N TRP A 41 2.38 3.33 8.97
CA TRP A 41 1.91 4.39 8.07
C TRP A 41 3.04 4.99 7.23
N ASN A 42 4.25 5.09 7.77
CA ASN A 42 5.40 5.56 7.02
C ASN A 42 5.74 4.59 5.89
N SER A 43 5.77 3.29 6.17
CA SER A 43 6.00 2.24 5.16
C SER A 43 4.93 2.27 4.06
N VAL A 44 3.65 2.42 4.41
CA VAL A 44 2.57 2.57 3.42
C VAL A 44 2.79 3.83 2.58
N LYS A 45 3.06 4.98 3.18
CA LYS A 45 3.31 6.24 2.45
C LYS A 45 4.51 6.20 1.50
N GLN A 46 5.47 5.32 1.74
CA GLN A 46 6.61 5.14 0.84
C GLN A 46 6.21 4.42 -0.46
N GLY A 47 5.38 3.38 -0.37
CA GLY A 47 4.95 2.57 -1.53
C GLY A 47 3.59 2.93 -2.11
N PHE A 48 2.79 3.69 -1.39
CA PHE A 48 1.40 4.00 -1.72
C PHE A 48 1.13 5.50 -1.58
N GLU A 49 0.17 5.97 -2.35
CA GLU A 49 -0.31 7.34 -2.34
C GLU A 49 -1.82 7.35 -2.06
N ARG A 50 -2.28 8.40 -1.39
CA ARG A 50 -3.70 8.57 -1.11
C ARG A 50 -4.37 9.21 -2.32
N GLY A 51 -5.27 8.46 -2.96
CA GLY A 51 -6.14 8.93 -4.04
C GLY A 51 -7.14 9.96 -3.54
N GLN A 52 -7.81 10.62 -4.48
CA GLN A 52 -8.78 11.69 -4.19
C GLN A 52 -9.99 11.19 -3.37
N ASP A 53 -10.31 9.91 -3.48
CA ASP A 53 -11.39 9.24 -2.76
C ASP A 53 -11.03 8.92 -1.29
N GLY A 54 -9.77 9.15 -0.88
CA GLY A 54 -9.26 8.75 0.44
C GLY A 54 -8.71 7.31 0.48
N SER A 55 -8.88 6.58 -0.61
CA SER A 55 -8.31 5.26 -0.89
C SER A 55 -6.80 5.31 -1.11
N TRP A 56 -6.05 4.35 -0.58
CA TRP A 56 -4.61 4.21 -0.85
C TRP A 56 -4.37 3.35 -2.08
N HIS A 57 -3.60 3.87 -3.03
CA HIS A 57 -3.21 3.17 -4.25
C HIS A 57 -1.70 3.02 -4.30
N ARG A 58 -1.21 1.92 -4.88
CA ARG A 58 0.23 1.71 -5.04
C ARG A 58 0.77 2.82 -5.94
N LYS A 59 1.82 3.51 -5.50
CA LYS A 59 2.51 4.49 -6.34
C LYS A 59 2.97 3.77 -7.59
N GLN A 60 2.33 4.03 -8.73
CA GLN A 60 2.84 3.54 -10.00
C GLN A 60 4.20 4.21 -10.20
N LYS A 61 5.27 3.41 -10.11
CA LYS A 61 6.57 3.90 -10.57
C LYS A 61 6.42 4.19 -12.06
N PRO A 62 6.87 5.36 -12.55
CA PRO A 62 6.74 5.72 -13.97
C PRO A 62 7.46 4.76 -14.92
N ASP A 63 8.25 3.81 -14.42
CA ASP A 63 8.87 2.74 -15.21
C ASP A 63 7.93 1.58 -15.59
N ASP A 64 6.73 1.46 -14.99
CA ASP A 64 5.74 0.44 -15.41
C ASP A 64 4.78 1.00 -16.48
N LYS A 65 5.33 1.72 -17.47
CA LYS A 65 4.61 2.15 -18.68
C LYS A 65 5.29 1.67 -19.96
N THR A 66 5.79 0.44 -19.92
CA THR A 66 6.39 -0.30 -21.05
C THR A 66 6.09 -1.77 -20.73
N ILE A 67 4.98 -2.43 -21.10
CA ILE A 67 4.55 -2.85 -22.43
C ILE A 67 3.10 -3.38 -22.27
N SER A 68 2.08 -2.65 -22.73
CA SER A 68 0.77 -3.27 -23.07
C SER A 68 -0.01 -2.34 -23.98
N SER A 69 0.59 -1.98 -25.11
CA SER A 69 -0.11 -1.36 -26.24
C SER A 69 0.68 -1.72 -27.49
N GLY A 70 0.51 -2.96 -27.94
CA GLY A 70 1.23 -3.50 -29.09
C GLY A 70 0.65 -4.83 -29.55
N VAL A 71 -0.68 -4.98 -29.49
CA VAL A 71 -1.39 -6.03 -30.22
C VAL A 71 -2.38 -5.35 -31.17
N GLU A 72 -1.85 -4.58 -32.12
CA GLU A 72 -2.61 -4.25 -33.32
C GLU A 72 -2.59 -5.49 -34.23
N SER A 73 -3.51 -6.42 -33.96
CA SER A 73 -3.94 -7.40 -34.93
C SER A 73 -4.59 -6.67 -36.11
N SER A 74 -3.79 -6.32 -37.11
CA SER A 74 -4.29 -5.99 -38.44
C SER A 74 -4.17 -7.22 -39.32
N ALA A 75 -5.23 -8.01 -39.34
CA ALA A 75 -5.50 -8.94 -40.42
C ALA A 75 -6.19 -8.14 -41.54
N ASN A 76 -5.54 -8.04 -42.71
CA ASN A 76 -6.22 -7.80 -43.98
C ASN A 76 -5.42 -8.43 -45.12
#